data_AF-A0A1K0HAE4-F1
#
_entry.id   AF-A0A1K0HAE4-F1
#
_cell.length_a   1.000
_cell.length_b   1.000
_cell.length_c   1.000
_cell.angle_alpha   90.00
_cell.angle_beta   90.00
_cell.angle_gamma   90.00
#
_symmetry.space_group_name_H-M   'P 1'
#
loop_
_entity.id
_entity.type
_entity.pdbx_description
1 polymer ?
#
loop_
_entity_poly.entity_id
_entity_poly.type
_entity_poly.pdbx_seq_one_letter_code
_entity_poly.pdbx_strand_id
1 'polypeptide(L)'
;MSTKAQYETHTSDGDQRNAPGPNPDVGMHHDDNRKDHEKGQPESHQSLDSKDEKSLKNKLAQAGKEEKEAREAEQAKQQEKPTDAARKHGNSPSRGAKVDEQIEEEERKMLEAKGIKT
;
A
#
# COMPACT_ATOMS: atom_id res chain seq x y z
N MET A 1 5.42 52.42 18.72
CA MET A 1 5.28 51.45 17.61
C MET A 1 6.56 50.62 17.51
N SER A 2 6.41 49.37 17.05
CA SER A 2 7.46 48.41 16.68
C SER A 2 7.92 47.39 17.74
N THR A 3 7.11 46.34 17.94
CA THR A 3 7.57 45.02 18.38
C THR A 3 8.06 44.25 17.17
N LYS A 4 9.38 44.14 17.00
CA LYS A 4 10.00 43.40 15.90
C LYS A 4 9.96 41.90 16.25
N ALA A 5 9.00 41.18 15.68
CA ALA A 5 8.95 39.72 15.77
C ALA A 5 10.12 39.12 14.98
N GLN A 6 11.02 38.41 15.66
CA GLN A 6 12.05 37.61 15.00
C GLN A 6 11.42 36.25 14.68
N TYR A 7 11.17 36.00 13.39
CA TYR A 7 10.92 34.65 12.90
C TYR A 7 12.29 34.01 12.66
N GLU A 8 12.66 33.05 13.50
CA GLU A 8 13.79 32.15 13.24
C GLU A 8 13.34 31.13 12.17
N THR A 9 13.86 31.31 10.94
CA THR A 9 13.76 30.30 9.89
C THR A 9 14.84 29.26 10.12
N HIS A 10 14.48 28.10 10.68
CA HIS A 10 15.31 26.92 10.64
C HIS A 10 15.31 26.33 9.23
N THR A 11 16.12 26.91 8.34
CA THR A 11 16.44 26.36 7.01
C THR A 11 17.95 26.14 6.88
N SER A 12 18.51 25.46 7.87
CA SER A 12 19.86 24.92 7.82
C SER A 12 19.79 23.47 8.27
N ASP A 13 19.53 22.59 7.29
CA ASP A 13 20.03 21.20 7.20
C ASP A 13 19.29 20.45 6.07
N GLY A 14 19.26 21.08 4.90
CA GLY A 14 18.77 20.51 3.65
C GLY A 14 19.84 20.55 2.57
N ASP A 15 21.11 20.34 2.92
CA ASP A 15 22.18 20.20 1.93
C ASP A 15 22.05 18.87 1.19
N GLN A 16 21.16 18.86 0.19
CA GLN A 16 20.99 17.76 -0.76
C GLN A 16 22.16 17.64 -1.75
N ARG A 17 23.25 18.41 -1.62
CA ARG A 17 24.34 18.43 -2.60
C ARG A 17 25.39 17.34 -2.36
N ASN A 18 25.23 16.53 -1.31
CA ASN A 18 26.06 15.34 -1.09
C ASN A 18 25.20 14.08 -0.92
N ALA A 19 24.17 13.92 -1.77
CA ALA A 19 23.73 12.56 -2.08
C ALA A 19 24.87 11.89 -2.85
N PRO A 20 25.38 10.71 -2.43
CA PRO A 20 26.18 9.91 -3.36
C PRO A 20 25.36 9.77 -4.63
N GLY A 21 26.00 9.98 -5.79
CA GLY A 21 25.36 9.85 -7.10
C GLY A 21 24.51 8.58 -7.21
N PRO A 22 23.63 8.48 -8.22
CA PRO A 22 22.58 7.45 -8.28
C PRO A 22 23.16 6.11 -7.83
N ASN A 23 22.67 5.62 -6.69
CA ASN A 23 23.07 4.33 -6.15
C ASN A 23 23.08 3.35 -7.33
N PRO A 24 24.19 2.68 -7.66
CA PRO A 24 24.19 1.68 -8.72
C PRO A 24 23.20 0.54 -8.43
N ASP A 25 22.73 0.46 -7.18
CA ASP A 25 21.71 -0.46 -6.67
C ASP A 25 20.26 -0.07 -7.01
N VAL A 26 20.00 1.12 -7.56
CA VAL A 26 18.65 1.48 -8.06
C VAL A 26 18.46 1.06 -9.54
N GLY A 27 19.41 0.29 -10.09
CA GLY A 27 19.42 -0.15 -11.48
C GLY A 27 19.43 -1.68 -11.59
N MET A 28 18.37 -2.22 -12.18
CA MET A 28 18.33 -3.52 -12.86
C MET A 28 18.49 -4.78 -11.98
N HIS A 29 17.50 -5.06 -11.14
CA HIS A 29 17.20 -6.44 -10.76
C HIS A 29 16.32 -7.09 -11.85
N HIS A 30 16.92 -7.52 -12.97
CA HIS A 30 16.23 -8.26 -14.04
C HIS A 30 16.47 -9.78 -14.00
N ASP A 31 17.03 -10.32 -12.91
CA ASP A 31 17.14 -11.77 -12.74
C ASP A 31 15.81 -12.33 -12.23
N ASP A 32 14.81 -12.39 -13.13
CA ASP A 32 13.58 -13.11 -12.86
C ASP A 32 13.86 -14.62 -12.87
N ASN A 33 14.03 -15.18 -11.67
CA ASN A 33 14.29 -16.61 -11.43
C ASN A 33 13.03 -17.50 -11.52
N ARG A 34 11.87 -16.96 -11.94
CA ARG A 34 10.65 -17.75 -12.17
C ARG A 34 10.81 -18.67 -13.38
N LYS A 35 9.99 -19.72 -13.48
CA LYS A 35 10.00 -20.62 -14.64
C LYS A 35 9.58 -19.84 -15.89
N ASP A 36 10.04 -20.21 -17.09
CA ASP A 36 9.80 -19.43 -18.32
C ASP A 36 8.31 -19.15 -18.61
N HIS A 37 7.43 -20.08 -18.22
CA HIS A 37 5.98 -19.94 -18.35
C HIS A 37 5.32 -19.03 -17.30
N GLU A 38 6.09 -18.57 -16.30
CA GLU A 38 5.70 -17.61 -15.26
C GLU A 38 6.35 -16.23 -15.47
N LYS A 39 7.36 -16.13 -16.37
CA LYS A 39 7.98 -14.84 -16.73
C LYS A 39 7.04 -14.03 -17.62
N GLY A 40 7.00 -12.72 -17.40
CA GLY A 40 6.30 -11.77 -18.28
C GLY A 40 7.14 -11.44 -19.51
N GLN A 41 6.48 -11.08 -20.63
CA GLN A 41 7.18 -10.53 -21.78
C GLN A 41 7.68 -9.10 -21.47
N PRO A 42 8.88 -8.71 -21.93
CA PRO A 42 9.38 -7.34 -21.78
C PRO A 42 8.42 -6.37 -22.49
N GLU A 43 8.24 -5.19 -21.89
CA GLU A 43 7.28 -4.16 -22.33
C GLU A 43 5.79 -4.54 -22.30
N SER A 44 5.46 -5.76 -21.89
CA SER A 44 4.07 -6.21 -21.74
C SER A 44 3.57 -5.95 -20.33
N HIS A 45 3.02 -4.76 -20.10
CA HIS A 45 2.57 -4.34 -18.77
C HIS A 45 1.08 -4.64 -18.50
N GLN A 46 0.32 -4.97 -19.54
CA GLN A 46 -1.12 -5.24 -19.45
C GLN A 46 -1.43 -6.68 -19.83
N SER A 47 -2.38 -7.31 -19.12
CA SER A 47 -2.82 -8.69 -19.41
C SER A 47 -3.47 -8.86 -20.80
N LEU A 48 -3.91 -7.75 -21.41
CA LEU A 48 -4.48 -7.68 -22.76
C LEU A 48 -3.53 -7.04 -23.79
N ASP A 49 -2.24 -6.88 -23.45
CA ASP A 49 -1.26 -6.30 -24.35
C ASP A 49 -1.09 -7.16 -25.61
N SER A 50 -0.98 -6.51 -26.77
CA SER A 50 -0.71 -7.15 -28.05
C SER A 50 0.72 -7.69 -28.15
N LYS A 51 1.65 -7.12 -27.37
CA LYS A 51 3.03 -7.62 -27.22
C LYS A 51 3.13 -8.86 -26.32
N ASP A 52 2.04 -9.26 -25.68
CA ASP A 52 2.02 -10.43 -24.81
C ASP A 52 1.82 -11.72 -25.61
N GLU A 53 2.90 -12.49 -25.78
CA GLU A 53 2.90 -13.79 -26.46
C GLU A 53 2.34 -14.95 -25.61
N LYS A 54 1.85 -14.69 -24.38
CA LYS A 54 1.23 -15.74 -23.55
C LYS A 54 0.01 -16.35 -24.26
N SER A 55 -0.12 -17.67 -24.17
CA SER A 55 -1.28 -18.39 -24.69
C SER A 55 -2.59 -17.92 -24.04
N LEU A 56 -3.72 -17.96 -24.76
CA LEU A 56 -5.04 -17.58 -24.24
C LEU A 56 -5.40 -18.33 -22.94
N LYS A 57 -5.02 -19.60 -22.84
CA LYS A 57 -5.23 -20.41 -21.63
C LYS A 57 -4.45 -19.85 -20.43
N ASN A 58 -3.22 -19.40 -20.63
CA ASN A 58 -2.41 -18.81 -19.56
C ASN A 58 -2.92 -17.42 -19.17
N LYS A 59 -3.34 -16.60 -20.14
CA LYS A 59 -3.96 -15.29 -19.88
C LYS A 59 -5.24 -15.42 -19.03
N LEU A 60 -6.11 -16.37 -19.38
CA LEU A 60 -7.33 -16.66 -18.59
C LEU A 60 -7.00 -17.17 -17.18
N ALA A 61 -6.02 -18.06 -17.06
CA ALA A 61 -5.61 -18.58 -15.76
C ALA A 61 -5.02 -17.49 -14.86
N GLN A 62 -4.26 -16.55 -15.43
CA GLN A 62 -3.73 -15.40 -14.71
C GLN A 62 -4.86 -14.45 -14.27
N ALA A 63 -5.76 -14.06 -15.18
CA ALA A 63 -6.89 -13.18 -14.86
C ALA A 63 -7.79 -13.76 -13.75
N GLY A 64 -8.06 -15.07 -13.79
CA GLY A 64 -8.85 -15.73 -12.74
C GLY A 64 -8.14 -15.83 -11.38
N LYS A 65 -6.80 -15.77 -11.33
CA LYS A 65 -6.06 -15.63 -10.07
C LYS A 65 -6.08 -14.20 -9.57
N GLU A 66 -5.84 -13.24 -10.45
CA GLU A 66 -5.90 -11.81 -10.13
C GLU A 66 -7.27 -11.41 -9.57
N GLU A 67 -8.37 -11.92 -10.13
CA GLU A 67 -9.73 -11.66 -9.61
C GLU A 67 -9.93 -12.23 -8.20
N LYS A 68 -9.44 -13.45 -7.94
CA LYS A 68 -9.53 -14.07 -6.61
C LYS A 68 -8.71 -13.31 -5.59
N GLU A 69 -7.46 -13.00 -5.93
CA GLU A 69 -6.56 -12.22 -5.07
C GLU A 69 -7.12 -10.81 -4.82
N ALA A 70 -7.71 -10.17 -5.83
CA ALA A 70 -8.36 -8.87 -5.67
C ALA A 70 -9.56 -8.95 -4.70
N ARG A 71 -10.40 -9.99 -4.83
CA ARG A 71 -11.53 -10.21 -3.93
C ARG A 71 -11.07 -10.52 -2.50
N GLU A 72 -10.05 -11.35 -2.34
CA GLU A 72 -9.47 -11.66 -1.03
C GLU A 72 -8.82 -10.43 -0.39
N ALA A 73 -8.10 -9.63 -1.18
CA ALA A 73 -7.50 -8.38 -0.73
C ALA A 73 -8.56 -7.33 -0.36
N GLU A 74 -9.67 -7.25 -1.10
CA GLU A 74 -10.79 -6.36 -0.77
C GLU A 74 -11.46 -6.78 0.55
N GLN A 75 -11.70 -8.09 0.74
CA GLN A 75 -12.22 -8.62 1.99
C GLN A 75 -11.27 -8.40 3.16
N ALA A 76 -9.96 -8.53 2.94
CA ALA A 76 -8.94 -8.25 3.95
C ALA A 76 -8.91 -6.76 4.32
N LYS A 77 -9.02 -5.86 3.33
CA LYS A 77 -9.11 -4.41 3.57
C LYS A 77 -10.38 -4.00 4.32
N GLN A 78 -11.50 -4.66 4.07
CA GLN A 78 -12.75 -4.39 4.79
C GLN A 78 -12.68 -4.79 6.27
N GLN A 79 -11.82 -5.74 6.63
CA GLN A 79 -11.67 -6.22 8.01
C GLN A 79 -10.52 -5.55 8.77
N GLU A 80 -9.70 -4.74 8.10
CA GLU A 80 -8.53 -4.11 8.70
C GLU A 80 -8.95 -2.94 9.61
N LYS A 81 -8.51 -2.97 10.88
CA LYS A 81 -8.82 -1.88 11.81
C LYS A 81 -7.96 -0.65 11.50
N PRO A 82 -8.44 0.57 11.81
CA PRO A 82 -7.68 1.81 11.59
C PRO A 82 -6.33 1.85 12.35
N THR A 83 -6.17 1.09 13.43
CA THR A 83 -4.92 1.00 14.20
C THR A 83 -3.92 -0.02 13.67
N ASP A 84 -4.36 -0.94 12.81
CA ASP A 84 -3.53 -2.06 12.34
C ASP A 84 -2.41 -1.60 11.42
N ALA A 85 -2.66 -0.60 10.56
CA ALA A 85 -1.64 -0.02 9.69
C ALA A 85 -0.44 0.49 10.50
N ALA A 86 -0.69 1.28 11.56
CA ALA A 86 0.37 1.80 12.41
C ALA A 86 1.12 0.67 13.13
N ARG A 87 0.39 -0.32 13.65
CA ARG A 87 0.97 -1.46 14.39
C ARG A 87 1.82 -2.35 13.48
N LYS A 88 1.39 -2.59 12.23
CA LYS A 88 2.14 -3.34 11.20
C LYS A 88 3.47 -2.66 10.86
N HIS A 89 3.51 -1.33 10.87
CA HIS A 89 4.72 -0.55 10.64
C HIS A 89 5.57 -0.32 11.90
N GLY A 90 5.23 -0.95 13.04
CA GLY A 90 5.96 -0.78 14.31
C GLY A 90 5.78 0.58 14.97
N ASN A 91 4.81 1.38 14.50
CA ASN A 91 4.52 2.71 15.01
C ASN A 91 3.38 2.68 16.03
N SER A 92 3.35 3.69 16.90
CA SER A 92 2.19 3.90 17.77
C SER A 92 1.02 4.47 16.96
N PRO A 93 -0.20 3.89 17.06
CA PRO A 93 -1.37 4.45 16.40
C PRO A 93 -1.69 5.86 16.91
N SER A 94 -2.19 6.70 16.00
CA SER A 94 -2.54 8.09 16.30
C SER A 94 -3.69 8.16 17.30
N ARG A 95 -3.87 9.34 17.93
CA ARG A 95 -5.01 9.55 18.86
C ARG A 95 -6.35 9.39 18.13
N GLY A 96 -6.45 9.81 16.87
CA GLY A 96 -7.64 9.63 16.03
C GLY A 96 -7.93 8.16 15.78
N ALA A 97 -6.95 7.41 15.28
CA ALA A 97 -7.13 5.98 14.96
C ALA A 97 -7.55 5.14 16.18
N LYS A 98 -7.08 5.50 17.38
CA LYS A 98 -7.52 4.85 18.63
C LYS A 98 -8.97 5.19 18.98
N VAL A 99 -9.41 6.43 18.76
CA VAL A 99 -10.79 6.87 19.01
C VAL A 99 -11.73 6.23 17.99
N ASP A 100 -11.33 6.16 16.72
CA ASP A 100 -12.12 5.51 15.67
C ASP A 100 -12.33 4.02 15.99
N GLU A 101 -11.29 3.29 16.41
CA GLU A 101 -11.42 1.89 16.86
C GLU A 101 -12.37 1.75 18.07
N GLN A 102 -12.32 2.69 19.03
CA GLN A 102 -13.22 2.67 20.18
C GLN A 102 -14.69 2.91 19.79
N ILE A 103 -14.95 3.88 18.90
CA ILE A 103 -16.29 4.18 18.41
C ILE A 103 -16.85 2.98 17.65
N GLU A 104 -16.07 2.37 16.75
CA GLU A 104 -16.49 1.18 16.00
C GLU A 104 -16.85 0.00 16.93
N GLU A 105 -16.09 -0.21 18.00
CA GLU A 105 -16.38 -1.27 18.99
C GLU A 105 -17.64 -0.97 19.81
N GLU A 106 -17.85 0.29 20.20
CA GLU A 106 -19.05 0.73 20.92
C GLU A 106 -20.30 0.62 20.04
N GLU A 107 -20.22 1.06 18.78
CA GLU A 107 -21.31 0.96 17.80
C GLU A 107 -21.69 -0.50 17.53
N ARG A 108 -20.71 -1.40 17.33
CA ARG A 108 -20.98 -2.84 17.16
C ARG A 108 -21.72 -3.41 18.36
N LYS A 109 -21.28 -3.12 19.59
CA LYS A 109 -21.96 -3.57 20.82
C LYS A 109 -23.38 -3.02 20.93
N MET A 110 -23.60 -1.76 20.54
CA MET A 110 -24.93 -1.16 20.53
C MET A 110 -25.84 -1.79 19.48
N LEU A 111 -25.34 -2.13 18.30
CA LEU A 111 -26.09 -2.79 17.23
C LEU A 111 -26.46 -4.23 17.62
N GLU A 112 -25.51 -4.96 18.22
CA GLU A 112 -25.76 -6.29 18.80
C GLU A 112 -26.83 -6.24 19.90
N ALA A 113 -26.75 -5.26 20.82
CA ALA A 113 -27.75 -5.06 21.86
C ALA A 113 -29.13 -4.71 21.30
N LYS A 114 -29.19 -4.05 20.14
CA LYS A 114 -30.43 -3.76 19.40
C LYS A 114 -30.92 -4.93 18.55
N GLY A 115 -30.23 -6.07 18.56
CA GLY A 115 -30.59 -7.26 17.78
C GLY A 115 -30.32 -7.13 16.28
N ILE A 116 -29.57 -6.10 15.86
CA ILE A 116 -29.17 -5.88 14.48
C ILE A 116 -27.81 -6.55 14.30
N LYS A 117 -27.81 -7.75 13.70
CA LYS A 117 -26.56 -8.41 13.30
C LYS A 117 -25.99 -7.70 12.07
N THR A 118 -24.83 -7.09 12.24
CA THR A 118 -23.95 -6.60 11.17
C THR A 118 -23.04 -7.70 10.67
#